data_AF-A0A7J0H6U7-F1
#
_entry.id   AF-A0A7J0H6U7-F1
#
_cell.length_a   1.000
_cell.length_b   1.000
_cell.length_c   1.000
_cell.angle_alpha   90.00
_cell.angle_beta   90.00
_cell.angle_gamma   90.00
#
_symmetry.space_group_name_H-M   'P 1'
#
loop_
_entity.id
_entity.type
_entity.pdbx_description
1 polymer ?
#
loop_
_entity_poly.entity_id
_entity_poly.type
_entity_poly.pdbx_seq_one_letter_code
_entity_poly.pdbx_strand_id
1 'polypeptide(L)'
;MPCFLSCSGGVLLPLPLEERYKRWLREGPPANRFNTLKHLAPNDSIENVLGVLQKLACLVQGLWVPKTSLLLEGYHGAEGLARDYILLLFSKDPVISYEKVNIGNGNLVTAMKGVLNILAIERPLLRDWKFKEPPDTMFTKLYPNIVKEQEQAWERAEKRLTESIFGGVRGVGGLKSSSKT
;
A
#
# COMPACT_ATOMS: atom_id res chain seq x y z
N MET A 1 26.65 -11.16 4.37
CA MET A 1 26.58 -10.15 3.30
C MET A 1 26.32 -10.88 1.99
N PRO A 2 25.08 -10.91 1.45
CA PRO A 2 24.87 -11.41 0.11
C PRO A 2 24.81 -10.24 -0.88
N CYS A 3 25.65 -10.33 -1.90
CA CYS A 3 25.69 -9.45 -3.06
C CYS A 3 24.36 -9.52 -3.83
N PHE A 4 23.57 -8.44 -3.77
CA PHE A 4 22.50 -8.21 -4.75
C PHE A 4 23.07 -7.36 -5.87
N LEU A 5 23.61 -7.99 -6.90
CA LEU A 5 23.79 -7.43 -8.24
C LEU A 5 24.37 -8.53 -9.13
N SER A 6 23.51 -9.26 -9.84
CA SER A 6 23.79 -9.69 -11.21
C SER A 6 22.54 -10.29 -11.87
N CYS A 7 22.28 -9.86 -13.10
CA CYS A 7 21.38 -10.47 -14.11
C CYS A 7 19.86 -10.17 -14.07
N SER A 8 19.44 -8.93 -14.34
CA SER A 8 18.05 -8.65 -14.81
C SER A 8 17.92 -7.59 -15.91
N GLY A 9 19.02 -7.00 -16.40
CA GLY A 9 18.94 -5.90 -17.40
C GLY A 9 18.48 -6.33 -18.79
N GLY A 10 18.67 -7.60 -19.17
CA GLY A 10 18.44 -8.07 -20.55
C GLY A 10 17.06 -8.67 -20.84
N VAL A 11 16.26 -9.02 -19.82
CA VAL A 11 15.04 -9.85 -20.01
C VAL A 11 13.75 -9.04 -19.96
N LEU A 12 13.77 -7.81 -19.44
CA LEU A 12 12.56 -7.00 -19.28
C LEU A 12 12.24 -6.15 -20.51
N LEU A 13 13.22 -5.51 -21.14
CA LEU A 13 13.00 -4.56 -22.24
C LEU A 13 12.11 -5.07 -23.41
N PRO A 14 12.18 -6.34 -23.85
CA PRO A 14 11.30 -6.82 -24.93
C PRO A 14 9.84 -7.02 -24.51
N LEU A 15 9.54 -7.01 -23.20
CA LEU A 15 8.16 -7.10 -22.72
C LEU A 15 7.43 -5.76 -22.94
N PRO A 16 6.10 -5.80 -23.18
CA PRO A 16 5.27 -4.62 -23.14
C PRO A 16 5.43 -3.86 -21.82
N LEU A 17 5.29 -2.53 -21.87
CA LEU A 17 5.50 -1.64 -20.71
C LEU A 17 4.75 -2.12 -19.45
N GLU A 18 3.50 -2.54 -19.61
CA GLU A 18 2.67 -3.05 -18.51
C GLU A 18 3.24 -4.33 -17.88
N GLU A 19 3.69 -5.29 -18.69
CA GLU A 19 4.24 -6.55 -18.20
C GLU A 19 5.59 -6.34 -17.49
N ARG A 20 6.41 -5.39 -17.96
CA ARG A 20 7.64 -4.99 -17.24
C ARG A 20 7.33 -4.49 -15.84
N TYR A 21 6.33 -3.62 -15.71
CA TYR A 21 5.95 -3.09 -14.41
C TYR A 21 5.22 -4.10 -13.53
N LYS A 22 4.36 -4.96 -14.06
CA LYS A 22 3.75 -6.06 -13.29
C LYS A 22 4.82 -6.92 -12.64
N ARG A 23 5.82 -7.32 -13.42
CA ARG A 23 6.93 -8.14 -12.91
C ARG A 23 7.75 -7.40 -11.85
N TRP A 24 8.17 -6.15 -12.14
CA TRP A 24 8.94 -5.36 -11.18
C TRP A 24 8.18 -5.09 -9.88
N LEU A 25 6.90 -4.75 -9.95
CA LEU A 25 6.08 -4.45 -8.77
C LEU A 25 5.75 -5.69 -7.94
N ARG A 26 5.84 -6.89 -8.50
CA ARG A 26 5.67 -8.16 -7.79
C ARG A 26 6.95 -8.65 -7.12
N GLU A 27 8.06 -8.60 -7.86
CA GLU A 27 9.33 -9.22 -7.47
C GLU A 27 10.31 -8.23 -6.82
N GLY A 28 10.11 -6.93 -7.06
CA GLY A 28 11.01 -5.86 -6.65
C GLY A 28 10.67 -5.25 -5.29
N PRO A 29 11.23 -4.05 -5.00
CA PRO A 29 10.99 -3.36 -3.75
C PRO A 29 9.49 -3.04 -3.54
N PRO A 30 9.01 -3.06 -2.29
CA PRO A 30 7.59 -2.86 -2.00
C PRO A 30 7.13 -1.39 -2.17
N ALA A 31 8.06 -0.44 -2.23
CA ALA A 31 7.81 0.97 -2.52
C ALA A 31 8.91 1.50 -3.44
N ASN A 32 8.54 2.24 -4.48
CA ASN A 32 9.45 2.61 -5.56
C ASN A 32 9.40 4.10 -5.86
N ARG A 33 10.57 4.71 -6.06
CA ARG A 33 10.66 6.07 -6.59
C ARG A 33 10.30 6.09 -8.07
N PHE A 34 9.68 7.17 -8.52
CA PHE A 34 9.30 7.31 -9.92
C PHE A 34 10.51 7.25 -10.86
N ASN A 35 11.61 7.91 -10.49
CA ASN A 35 12.84 7.88 -11.31
C ASN A 35 13.37 6.46 -11.49
N THR A 36 13.33 5.61 -10.45
CA THR A 36 13.72 4.20 -10.57
C THR A 36 12.84 3.46 -11.58
N LEU A 37 11.53 3.66 -11.52
CA LEU A 37 10.58 3.05 -12.45
C LEU A 37 10.78 3.56 -13.88
N LYS A 38 11.03 4.85 -14.07
CA LYS A 38 11.29 5.44 -15.40
C LYS A 38 12.51 4.84 -16.09
N HIS A 39 13.55 4.43 -15.35
CA HIS A 39 14.71 3.72 -15.92
C HIS A 39 14.36 2.35 -16.52
N LEU A 40 13.26 1.71 -16.11
CA LEU A 40 12.77 0.45 -16.69
C LEU A 40 12.04 0.65 -18.03
N ALA A 41 11.78 1.90 -18.39
CA ALA A 41 11.05 2.30 -19.59
C ALA A 41 11.71 3.52 -20.23
N PRO A 42 12.98 3.43 -20.66
CA PRO A 42 13.74 4.59 -21.12
C PRO A 42 13.10 5.24 -22.36
N ASN A 43 12.55 4.43 -23.26
CA ASN A 43 12.00 4.88 -24.55
C ASN A 43 10.53 5.31 -24.47
N ASP A 44 9.85 5.02 -23.36
CA ASP A 44 8.43 5.36 -23.18
C ASP A 44 8.28 6.78 -22.64
N SER A 45 7.25 7.50 -23.10
CA SER A 45 6.93 8.83 -22.58
C SER A 45 6.54 8.79 -21.10
N ILE A 46 6.66 9.92 -20.41
CA ILE A 46 6.29 10.03 -19.01
C ILE A 46 4.79 9.74 -18.81
N GLU A 47 3.95 10.20 -19.74
CA GLU A 47 2.51 10.02 -19.73
C GLU A 47 2.14 8.54 -19.84
N ASN A 48 2.80 7.80 -20.74
CA ASN A 48 2.58 6.37 -20.89
C ASN A 48 3.01 5.60 -19.62
N VAL A 49 4.16 5.97 -19.05
CA VAL A 49 4.65 5.37 -17.81
C VAL A 49 3.67 5.62 -16.66
N LEU A 50 3.26 6.87 -16.44
CA LEU A 50 2.31 7.22 -15.38
C LEU A 50 0.95 6.56 -15.61
N GLY A 51 0.47 6.52 -16.85
CA GLY A 51 -0.79 5.86 -17.21
C GLY A 51 -0.79 4.37 -16.85
N VAL A 52 0.31 3.67 -17.06
CA VAL A 52 0.45 2.26 -16.66
C VAL A 52 0.64 2.11 -15.15
N LEU A 53 1.48 2.94 -14.52
CA LEU A 53 1.70 2.88 -13.08
C LEU A 53 0.41 3.12 -12.29
N GLN A 54 -0.44 4.04 -12.70
CA GLN A 54 -1.73 4.29 -12.04
C GLN A 54 -2.69 3.10 -12.13
N LYS A 55 -2.54 2.20 -13.11
CA LYS A 55 -3.33 0.96 -13.17
C LYS A 55 -2.83 -0.06 -12.16
N LEU A 56 -1.52 -0.17 -11.98
CA LEU A 56 -0.84 -1.26 -11.26
C LEU A 56 -0.47 -0.92 -9.80
N ALA A 57 -0.29 0.37 -9.50
CA ALA A 57 0.24 0.89 -8.25
C ALA A 57 -0.57 2.11 -7.78
N CYS A 58 -0.41 2.47 -6.51
CA CYS A 58 -0.96 3.66 -5.89
C CYS A 58 0.15 4.50 -5.27
N LEU A 59 -0.12 5.78 -5.06
CA LEU A 59 0.84 6.70 -4.45
C LEU A 59 0.69 6.71 -2.92
N VAL A 60 1.81 6.53 -2.22
CA VAL A 60 1.92 6.63 -0.76
C VAL A 60 3.19 7.42 -0.45
N GLN A 61 3.08 8.58 0.19
CA GLN A 61 4.23 9.45 0.49
C GLN A 61 5.06 9.81 -0.76
N GLY A 62 4.41 9.98 -1.92
CA GLY A 62 5.08 10.23 -3.21
C GLY A 62 5.74 9.01 -3.86
N LEU A 63 5.71 7.84 -3.20
CA LEU A 63 6.27 6.59 -3.70
C LEU A 63 5.19 5.72 -4.33
N TRP A 64 5.57 4.96 -5.36
CA TRP A 64 4.71 4.01 -6.04
C TRP A 64 4.74 2.67 -5.32
N VAL A 65 3.59 2.29 -4.77
CA VAL A 65 3.39 1.04 -4.04
C VAL A 65 2.45 0.14 -4.86
N PRO A 66 2.76 -1.14 -5.08
CA PRO A 66 1.88 -2.04 -5.82
C PRO A 66 0.46 -2.06 -5.23
N LYS A 67 -0.57 -2.08 -6.08
CA LYS A 67 -1.95 -2.26 -5.62
C LYS A 67 -2.14 -3.66 -5.07
N THR A 68 -3.03 -3.79 -4.09
CA THR A 68 -3.36 -5.09 -3.50
C THR A 68 -3.89 -6.07 -4.54
N SER A 69 -4.69 -5.58 -5.51
CA SER A 69 -5.19 -6.39 -6.63
C SER A 69 -4.10 -6.96 -7.54
N LEU A 70 -2.90 -6.37 -7.58
CA LEU A 70 -1.78 -6.88 -8.36
C LEU A 70 -1.01 -7.99 -7.64
N LEU A 71 -0.93 -7.90 -6.30
CA LEU A 71 -0.17 -8.82 -5.46
C LEU A 71 -0.99 -10.03 -5.00
N LEU A 72 -2.27 -9.82 -4.72
CA LEU A 72 -3.19 -10.79 -4.13
C LEU A 72 -4.30 -11.14 -5.12
N GLU A 73 -3.92 -11.59 -6.33
CA GLU A 73 -4.90 -12.06 -7.32
C GLU A 73 -5.81 -13.13 -6.71
N GLY A 74 -7.12 -12.83 -6.61
CA GLY A 74 -8.13 -13.76 -6.11
C GLY A 74 -8.25 -13.89 -4.58
N TYR A 75 -7.45 -13.18 -3.78
CA TYR A 75 -7.53 -13.23 -2.32
C TYR A 75 -8.44 -12.13 -1.75
N HIS A 76 -9.61 -12.53 -1.27
CA HIS A 76 -10.64 -11.65 -0.69
C HIS A 76 -10.78 -11.87 0.83
N GLY A 77 -9.69 -11.64 1.58
CA GLY A 77 -9.64 -11.89 3.02
C GLY A 77 -9.10 -10.72 3.83
N ALA A 78 -8.84 -10.98 5.12
CA ALA A 78 -8.30 -9.99 6.05
C ALA A 78 -6.96 -9.38 5.59
N GLU A 79 -6.17 -10.12 4.81
CA GLU A 79 -4.87 -9.68 4.27
C GLU A 79 -5.01 -8.49 3.30
N GLY A 80 -5.91 -8.60 2.33
CA GLY A 80 -6.15 -7.52 1.38
C GLY A 80 -6.70 -6.27 2.05
N LEU A 81 -7.66 -6.45 2.96
CA LEU A 81 -8.25 -5.36 3.74
C LEU A 81 -7.22 -4.70 4.66
N ALA A 82 -6.40 -5.49 5.37
CA ALA A 82 -5.32 -4.99 6.21
C ALA A 82 -4.32 -4.17 5.39
N ARG A 83 -3.92 -4.66 4.22
CA ARG A 83 -2.96 -3.98 3.36
C ARG A 83 -3.49 -2.65 2.87
N ASP A 84 -4.69 -2.61 2.32
CA ASP A 84 -5.30 -1.37 1.84
C ASP A 84 -5.46 -0.34 2.97
N TYR A 85 -5.80 -0.80 4.18
CA TYR A 85 -5.91 0.09 5.34
C TYR A 85 -4.55 0.65 5.78
N ILE A 86 -3.50 -0.17 5.86
CA ILE A 86 -2.16 0.32 6.22
C ILE A 86 -1.65 1.31 5.16
N LEU A 87 -1.89 1.05 3.87
CA LEU A 87 -1.53 2.01 2.81
C LEU A 87 -2.31 3.31 2.91
N LEU A 88 -3.61 3.27 3.25
CA LEU A 88 -4.41 4.46 3.51
C LEU A 88 -3.86 5.25 4.71
N LEU A 89 -3.45 4.59 5.79
CA LEU A 89 -2.86 5.28 6.92
C LEU A 89 -1.55 5.95 6.53
N PHE A 90 -0.69 5.25 5.79
CA PHE A 90 0.56 5.81 5.30
C PHE A 90 0.36 6.88 4.23
N SER A 91 -0.75 6.92 3.49
CA SER A 91 -0.99 8.01 2.53
C SER A 91 -1.22 9.34 3.24
N LYS A 92 -1.67 9.30 4.51
CA LYS A 92 -1.95 10.47 5.34
C LYS A 92 -0.79 10.89 6.23
N ASP A 93 -0.08 9.92 6.79
CA ASP A 93 0.97 10.16 7.78
C ASP A 93 2.13 9.17 7.55
N PRO A 94 3.39 9.62 7.51
CA PRO A 94 4.54 8.71 7.41
C PRO A 94 4.70 7.77 8.63
N VAL A 95 3.91 7.98 9.70
CA VAL A 95 3.95 7.24 10.96
C VAL A 95 2.56 6.71 11.32
N ILE A 96 2.52 5.47 11.81
CA ILE A 96 1.31 4.80 12.29
C ILE A 96 1.50 4.40 13.74
N SER A 97 0.64 4.88 14.65
CA SER A 97 0.68 4.49 16.06
C SER A 97 0.13 3.07 16.30
N TYR A 98 0.54 2.44 17.40
CA TYR A 98 0.05 1.12 17.83
C TYR A 98 -1.48 1.04 17.93
N GLU A 99 -2.11 2.12 18.36
CA GLU A 99 -3.56 2.21 18.54
C GLU A 99 -4.33 2.08 17.22
N LYS A 100 -3.77 2.56 16.10
CA LYS A 100 -4.39 2.44 14.78
C LYS A 100 -4.31 1.02 14.21
N VAL A 101 -3.47 0.15 14.78
CA VAL A 101 -3.22 -1.22 14.29
C VAL A 101 -3.85 -2.27 15.18
N ASN A 102 -3.94 -2.01 16.49
CA ASN A 102 -4.58 -2.90 17.46
C ASN A 102 -6.11 -2.73 17.47
N ILE A 103 -6.73 -2.82 16.30
CA ILE A 103 -8.17 -2.65 16.08
C ILE A 103 -8.78 -3.89 15.42
N GLY A 104 -10.02 -4.21 15.77
CA GLY A 104 -10.74 -5.35 15.19
C GLY A 104 -10.36 -6.70 15.82
N ASN A 105 -10.46 -7.78 15.04
CA ASN A 105 -10.19 -9.15 15.50
C ASN A 105 -8.70 -9.53 15.35
N GLY A 106 -8.27 -10.60 16.04
CA GLY A 106 -6.87 -11.04 16.06
C GLY A 106 -6.28 -11.35 14.68
N ASN A 107 -7.09 -11.86 13.73
CA ASN A 107 -6.63 -12.17 12.38
C ASN A 107 -6.31 -10.89 11.60
N LEU A 108 -7.15 -9.86 11.70
CA LEU A 108 -6.92 -8.58 11.05
C LEU A 108 -5.68 -7.88 11.61
N VAL A 109 -5.52 -7.85 12.93
CA VAL A 109 -4.33 -7.26 13.59
C VAL A 109 -3.05 -7.99 13.14
N THR A 110 -3.10 -9.32 13.06
CA THR A 110 -1.96 -10.14 12.59
C THR A 110 -1.61 -9.81 11.14
N ALA A 111 -2.61 -9.70 10.26
CA ALA A 111 -2.42 -9.32 8.87
C ALA A 111 -1.83 -7.89 8.72
N MET A 112 -2.34 -6.92 9.50
CA MET A 112 -1.82 -5.55 9.50
C MET A 112 -0.34 -5.49 9.91
N LYS A 113 0.04 -6.24 10.95
CA LYS A 113 1.45 -6.36 11.37
C LYS A 113 2.32 -7.01 10.29
N GLY A 114 1.81 -8.01 9.58
CA GLY A 114 2.49 -8.62 8.43
C GLY A 114 2.83 -7.59 7.34
N VAL A 115 1.87 -6.71 7.01
CA VAL A 115 2.08 -5.63 6.04
C VAL A 115 3.10 -4.60 6.56
N LEU A 116 3.01 -4.21 7.83
CA LEU A 116 3.93 -3.26 8.45
C LEU A 116 5.38 -3.77 8.45
N ASN A 117 5.61 -5.06 8.71
CA ASN A 117 6.95 -5.65 8.68
C ASN A 117 7.62 -5.52 7.31
N ILE A 118 6.83 -5.49 6.23
CA ILE A 118 7.31 -5.29 4.86
C ILE A 118 7.62 -3.80 4.61
N LEU A 119 6.71 -2.90 4.96
CA LEU A 119 6.74 -1.49 4.55
C LEU A 119 7.40 -0.53 5.55
N ALA A 120 7.51 -0.91 6.81
CA ALA A 120 7.80 0.01 7.91
C ALA A 120 8.82 -0.54 8.90
N ILE A 121 9.41 0.38 9.66
CA ILE A 121 10.29 0.07 10.80
C ILE A 121 9.49 0.34 12.06
N GLU A 122 9.37 -0.68 12.91
CA GLU A 122 8.79 -0.53 14.24
C GLU A 122 9.72 0.27 15.14
N ARG A 123 9.17 1.22 15.90
CA ARG A 123 9.89 2.04 16.88
C ARG A 123 9.24 1.88 18.25
N PRO A 124 9.59 0.83 19.01
CA PRO A 124 8.91 0.49 20.27
C PRO A 124 8.91 1.63 21.30
N LEU A 125 10.01 2.39 21.38
CA LEU A 125 10.13 3.53 22.29
C LEU A 125 9.13 4.65 21.98
N LEU A 126 8.73 4.79 20.71
CA LEU A 126 7.74 5.76 20.25
C LEU A 126 6.34 5.15 20.09
N ARG A 127 6.22 3.82 20.25
CA ARG A 127 4.97 3.05 20.11
C ARG A 127 4.30 3.27 18.75
N ASP A 128 5.11 3.27 17.70
CA ASP A 128 4.66 3.47 16.33
C ASP A 128 5.48 2.69 15.31
N TRP A 129 5.03 2.72 14.06
CA TRP A 129 5.77 2.26 12.88
C TRP A 129 5.99 3.45 11.95
N LYS A 130 7.22 3.60 11.46
CA LYS A 130 7.59 4.62 10.47
C LYS A 130 7.80 3.97 9.11
N PHE A 131 7.26 4.57 8.05
CA PHE A 131 7.49 4.12 6.69
C PHE A 131 9.01 4.04 6.39
N LYS A 132 9.47 2.93 5.81
CA LYS A 132 10.90 2.65 5.59
C LYS A 132 11.55 3.67 4.66
N GLU A 133 10.89 3.92 3.55
CA GLU A 133 11.41 4.77 2.49
C GLU A 133 11.09 6.25 2.74
N PRO A 134 12.03 7.18 2.57
CA PRO A 134 11.72 8.59 2.74
C PRO A 134 10.82 9.08 1.59
N PRO A 135 9.87 10.00 1.86
CA PRO A 135 8.94 10.50 0.86
C PRO A 135 9.62 11.01 -0.41
N ASP A 136 9.01 10.78 -1.58
CA ASP A 136 9.49 11.31 -2.86
C ASP A 136 8.95 12.73 -3.10
N THR A 137 9.52 13.69 -2.38
CA THR A 137 9.10 15.10 -2.45
C THR A 137 9.32 15.72 -3.83
N MET A 138 10.26 15.19 -4.62
CA MET A 138 10.49 15.64 -5.99
C MET A 138 9.31 15.24 -6.88
N PHE A 139 8.88 13.97 -6.81
CA PHE A 139 7.72 13.50 -7.55
C PHE A 139 6.47 14.32 -7.22
N THR A 140 6.21 14.56 -5.94
CA THR A 140 5.05 15.35 -5.48
C THR A 140 5.04 16.77 -6.05
N LYS A 141 6.21 17.39 -6.20
CA LYS A 141 6.35 18.74 -6.78
C LYS A 141 6.18 18.75 -8.30
N LEU A 142 6.71 17.73 -8.99
CA LEU A 142 6.70 17.67 -10.45
C LEU A 142 5.34 17.23 -11.03
N TYR A 143 4.59 16.39 -10.30
CA TYR A 143 3.33 15.82 -10.77
C TYR A 143 2.16 16.05 -9.79
N PRO A 144 1.86 17.31 -9.43
CA PRO A 144 0.84 17.62 -8.42
C PRO A 144 -0.57 17.16 -8.82
N ASN A 145 -0.88 17.14 -10.12
CA ASN A 145 -2.17 16.65 -10.62
C ASN A 145 -2.36 15.16 -10.33
N ILE A 146 -1.33 14.34 -10.55
CA ILE A 146 -1.36 12.91 -10.25
C ILE A 146 -1.50 12.69 -8.75
N VAL A 147 -0.78 13.47 -7.93
CA VAL A 147 -0.90 13.39 -6.47
C VAL A 147 -2.34 13.67 -6.03
N LYS A 148 -2.94 14.76 -6.54
CA LYS A 148 -4.32 15.14 -6.24
C LYS A 148 -5.34 14.06 -6.65
N GLU A 149 -5.17 13.45 -7.81
CA GLU A 149 -6.02 12.34 -8.26
C GLU A 149 -5.93 11.13 -7.32
N GLN A 150 -4.73 10.79 -6.85
CA GLN A 150 -4.50 9.69 -5.91
C GLN A 150 -5.04 10.01 -4.51
N GLU A 151 -4.93 11.25 -4.05
CA GLU A 151 -5.54 11.71 -2.80
C GLU A 151 -7.07 11.53 -2.84
N GLN A 152 -7.71 11.98 -3.91
CA GLN A 152 -9.16 11.77 -4.10
C GLN A 152 -9.54 10.29 -4.17
N ALA A 153 -8.69 9.44 -4.77
CA ALA A 153 -8.92 8.00 -4.79
C ALA A 153 -8.85 7.40 -3.36
N TRP A 154 -7.92 7.87 -2.53
CA TRP A 154 -7.83 7.46 -1.13
C TRP A 154 -9.02 7.93 -0.29
N GLU A 155 -9.48 9.18 -0.47
CA GLU A 155 -10.68 9.69 0.20
C GLU A 155 -11.92 8.84 -0.10
N ARG A 156 -12.11 8.46 -1.36
CA ARG A 156 -13.22 7.56 -1.76
C ARG A 156 -13.07 6.16 -1.15
N ALA A 157 -11.84 5.65 -1.06
CA ALA A 157 -11.57 4.32 -0.51
C ALA A 157 -11.72 4.28 1.02
N GLU A 158 -11.41 5.37 1.72
CA GLU A 158 -11.39 5.45 3.17
C GLU A 158 -12.72 5.06 3.80
N LYS A 159 -13.83 5.60 3.28
CA LYS A 159 -15.17 5.30 3.81
C LYS A 159 -15.43 3.80 3.79
N ARG A 160 -15.19 3.15 2.64
CA ARG A 160 -15.37 1.70 2.46
C ARG A 160 -14.48 0.89 3.39
N LEU A 161 -13.20 1.27 3.51
CA LEU A 161 -12.23 0.55 4.35
C LEU A 161 -12.60 0.66 5.83
N THR A 162 -12.96 1.86 6.28
CA THR A 162 -13.37 2.14 7.66
C THR A 162 -14.66 1.40 8.02
N GLU A 163 -15.67 1.42 7.15
CA GLU A 163 -16.90 0.64 7.36
C GLU A 163 -16.62 -0.87 7.42
N SER A 164 -15.72 -1.39 6.59
CA SER A 164 -15.37 -2.81 6.59
C SER A 164 -14.64 -3.25 7.88
N ILE A 165 -13.81 -2.37 8.46
CA ILE A 165 -13.03 -2.66 9.66
C ILE A 165 -13.84 -2.44 10.94
N PHE A 166 -14.60 -1.35 11.02
CA PHE A 166 -15.29 -0.93 12.25
C PHE A 166 -16.79 -1.20 12.25
N GLY A 167 -17.42 -1.36 11.07
CA GLY A 167 -18.86 -1.60 10.94
C GLY A 167 -19.32 -2.94 11.52
N GLY A 168 -18.44 -3.96 11.53
CA GLY A 168 -18.71 -5.26 12.13
C GLY A 168 -18.72 -5.27 13.67
N VAL A 169 -18.25 -4.20 14.33
CA VAL A 169 -18.13 -4.13 15.80
C VAL A 169 -19.45 -3.76 16.49
N ARG A 170 -20.44 -3.23 15.75
CA ARG A 170 -21.73 -2.76 16.32
C ARG A 170 -22.82 -3.85 16.46
N GLY A 171 -22.52 -5.12 16.17
CA GLY A 171 -23.55 -6.17 16.02
C GLY A 171 -23.69 -7.22 17.13
N VAL A 172 -23.02 -7.10 18.28
CA VAL A 172 -23.14 -8.11 19.36
C VAL A 172 -23.21 -7.43 20.73
N GLY A 173 -24.36 -6.85 21.05
CA GLY A 173 -24.54 -6.13 22.32
C GLY A 173 -25.98 -5.75 22.57
N GLY A 174 -26.87 -6.73 22.70
CA GLY A 174 -28.24 -6.46 23.13
C GLY A 174 -29.17 -7.63 22.96
N LEU A 175 -29.19 -8.54 23.93
CA LEU A 175 -30.42 -9.06 24.53
C LEU A 175 -30.03 -9.79 25.82
N LYS A 176 -29.88 -9.04 26.90
CA LYS A 176 -30.17 -9.54 28.25
C LYS A 176 -31.40 -8.78 28.72
N SER A 177 -32.53 -9.47 28.79
CA SER A 177 -33.56 -9.16 29.76
C SER A 177 -33.97 -10.47 30.42
N SER A 178 -33.58 -10.60 31.67
CA SER A 178 -34.00 -11.61 32.63
C SER A 178 -35.49 -11.47 32.98
N SER A 179 -36.02 -12.60 33.49
CA SER A 179 -37.13 -12.71 34.46
C SER A 179 -38.54 -12.65 33.85
N LYS A 180 -39.54 -13.42 34.32
CA LYS A 180 -39.80 -13.85 35.70
C LYS A 180 -40.94 -14.89 35.73
N THR A 181 -40.85 -15.78 36.71
CA THR A 181 -41.90 -16.57 37.41
C THR A 181 -42.79 -17.54 36.62
#